data_AF-A0A9N8EYC4-F1
#
_entry.id   AF-A0A9N8EYC4-F1
#
_cell.length_a   1.000
_cell.length_b   1.000
_cell.length_c   1.000
_cell.angle_alpha   90.00
_cell.angle_beta   90.00
_cell.angle_gamma   90.00
#
_symmetry.space_group_name_H-M   'P 1'
#
loop_
_entity.id
_entity.type
_entity.pdbx_description
1 polymer ?
#
loop_
_entity_poly.entity_id
_entity_poly.type
_entity_poly.pdbx_seq_one_letter_code
_entity_poly.pdbx_strand_id
1 'polypeptide(L)'
;MSSASLHKHKQTGLWKNLTLPCSTAPIHPPNPPKPSRHAALKPWKKSIKVSSSSCLGKTLGRIIYAVGTRPADQGPILFCKLDIKDGFWRMCVPEAQEEQFCYVLPQVPGDPPEEIRLVVPAALQMGWTSSPAIFCAATETGPDIAEWLRKLPRLPPHSLESHMVDPINPDLLSPSPDTDNPQSDCPTPTGPQPAQPQPPPAPANPQEAMDPLPTVNDEDLHHFFHQFEVYVDDYVGLLQSTDVNALRHHSRALLHAIHQIFPPPVATGHAGEEPISEKKLILEGEGIWGTVKEMLAHECSAL
;
A
#
# COMPACT_ATOMS: atom_id res chain seq x y z
N MET A 1 4.34 48.58 -17.02
CA MET A 1 3.27 48.48 -16.01
C MET A 1 1.94 48.37 -16.71
N SER A 2 1.37 47.17 -16.74
CA SER A 2 -0.08 46.96 -16.83
C SER A 2 -0.34 45.59 -16.21
N SER A 3 -0.97 45.60 -15.05
CA SER A 3 -1.30 44.43 -14.25
C SER A 3 -2.63 43.87 -14.76
N ALA A 4 -2.65 42.64 -15.27
CA ALA A 4 -3.90 41.95 -15.58
C ALA A 4 -4.31 41.14 -14.35
N SER A 5 -5.31 41.66 -13.63
CA SER A 5 -5.96 40.99 -12.51
C SER A 5 -6.78 39.81 -13.00
N LEU A 6 -6.43 38.59 -12.56
CA LEU A 6 -7.19 37.37 -12.87
C LEU A 6 -8.34 37.23 -11.86
N HIS A 7 -9.56 37.58 -12.27
CA HIS A 7 -10.77 37.26 -11.51
C HIS A 7 -11.19 35.81 -11.81
N LYS A 8 -11.08 34.92 -10.82
CA LYS A 8 -11.63 33.55 -10.88
C LYS A 8 -13.15 33.64 -10.82
N HIS A 9 -13.84 33.40 -11.93
CA HIS A 9 -15.28 33.15 -11.95
C HIS A 9 -15.53 31.64 -11.97
N LYS A 10 -16.07 31.09 -10.87
CA LYS A 10 -16.73 29.78 -10.90
C LYS A 10 -18.05 29.95 -11.65
N GLN A 11 -18.14 29.41 -12.86
CA GLN A 11 -19.44 29.08 -13.45
C GLN A 11 -19.34 27.91 -14.41
N THR A 12 -20.26 27.00 -14.18
CA THR A 12 -20.61 25.78 -14.90
C THR A 12 -20.83 26.02 -16.39
N GLY A 13 -20.22 25.17 -17.22
CA GLY A 13 -20.64 24.85 -18.59
C GLY A 13 -20.96 26.03 -19.50
N LEU A 14 -19.97 26.52 -20.24
CA LEU A 14 -20.10 26.88 -21.66
C LEU A 14 -18.71 27.25 -22.21
N TRP A 15 -18.36 26.67 -23.37
CA TRP A 15 -17.11 26.84 -24.08
C TRP A 15 -16.91 28.29 -24.53
N LYS A 16 -15.72 28.86 -24.31
CA LYS A 16 -15.29 30.12 -24.93
C LYS A 16 -13.94 29.92 -25.59
N ASN A 17 -13.90 30.10 -26.91
CA ASN A 17 -12.71 30.08 -27.73
C ASN A 17 -11.92 31.38 -27.52
N LEU A 18 -10.62 31.27 -27.20
CA LEU A 18 -9.67 32.37 -27.33
C LEU A 18 -8.59 31.98 -28.34
N THR A 19 -8.56 32.69 -29.46
CA THR A 19 -7.55 32.54 -30.51
C THR A 19 -6.36 33.45 -30.22
N LEU A 20 -5.13 32.93 -30.27
CA LEU A 20 -3.89 33.73 -30.29
C LEU A 20 -3.13 33.51 -31.60
N PRO A 21 -2.53 34.55 -32.21
CA PRO A 21 -1.89 34.46 -33.52
C PRO A 21 -0.50 33.81 -33.48
N CYS A 22 -0.27 32.92 -34.44
CA CYS A 22 0.95 32.18 -34.72
C CYS A 22 2.04 33.08 -35.35
N SER A 23 3.29 32.97 -34.88
CA SER A 23 4.46 33.55 -35.53
C SER A 23 5.40 32.44 -35.98
N THR A 24 5.55 32.30 -37.29
CA THR A 24 6.38 31.33 -38.01
C THR A 24 7.86 31.70 -38.01
N ALA A 25 8.73 30.77 -37.62
CA ALA A 25 10.13 30.73 -38.04
C ALA A 25 10.62 29.25 -38.15
N PRO A 26 11.26 28.85 -39.26
CA PRO A 26 11.65 27.46 -39.49
C PRO A 26 12.98 27.13 -38.80
N ILE A 27 13.01 26.04 -38.02
CA ILE A 27 14.25 25.47 -37.45
C ILE A 27 14.51 24.13 -38.14
N HIS A 28 15.61 24.02 -38.87
CA HIS A 28 16.09 22.76 -39.44
C HIS A 28 16.62 21.82 -38.35
N PRO A 29 16.28 20.52 -38.36
CA PRO A 29 16.85 19.55 -37.43
C PRO A 29 18.23 19.06 -37.89
N PRO A 30 19.23 18.92 -37.00
CA PRO A 30 20.48 18.22 -37.34
C PRO A 30 20.28 16.69 -37.34
N ASN A 31 20.94 16.02 -38.29
CA ASN A 31 20.86 14.58 -38.54
C ASN A 31 21.32 13.71 -37.34
N PRO A 32 20.70 12.54 -37.12
CA PRO A 32 21.13 11.59 -36.09
C PRO A 32 22.39 10.80 -36.52
N PRO A 33 23.33 10.50 -35.60
CA PRO A 33 24.47 9.65 -35.90
C PRO A 33 24.09 8.15 -35.90
N LYS A 34 24.72 7.39 -36.80
CA LYS A 34 24.53 5.94 -37.02
C LYS A 34 25.11 5.09 -35.86
N PRO A 35 24.57 3.88 -35.58
CA PRO A 35 25.07 3.03 -34.51
C PRO A 35 26.26 2.17 -34.97
N SER A 36 27.29 2.05 -34.13
CA SER A 36 28.34 1.03 -34.24
C SER A 36 28.30 0.08 -33.03
N ARG A 37 28.77 -1.14 -33.26
CA ARG A 37 28.55 -2.37 -32.49
C ARG A 37 29.67 -2.64 -31.46
N HIS A 38 29.26 -3.21 -30.32
CA HIS A 38 29.98 -4.03 -29.32
C HIS A 38 30.84 -3.39 -28.19
N ALA A 39 30.23 -3.45 -26.99
CA ALA A 39 30.72 -4.00 -25.71
C ALA A 39 31.96 -3.41 -25.00
N ALA A 40 31.70 -2.75 -23.86
CA ALA A 40 32.46 -2.89 -22.62
C ALA A 40 31.60 -2.45 -21.42
N LEU A 41 31.19 -3.39 -20.57
CA LEU A 41 30.59 -3.14 -19.27
C LEU A 41 31.61 -2.38 -18.39
N LYS A 42 31.22 -1.21 -17.86
CA LYS A 42 32.00 -0.48 -16.84
C LYS A 42 31.09 -0.02 -15.68
N PRO A 43 31.64 0.08 -14.47
CA PRO A 43 30.89 0.00 -13.23
C PRO A 43 30.14 1.30 -12.93
N TRP A 44 28.97 1.14 -12.32
CA TRP A 44 28.12 2.20 -11.79
C TRP A 44 28.89 3.20 -10.91
N LYS A 45 28.94 4.46 -11.34
CA LYS A 45 29.16 5.61 -10.45
C LYS A 45 27.79 6.05 -9.93
N LYS A 46 27.53 5.81 -8.65
CA LYS A 46 26.32 6.26 -7.96
C LYS A 46 26.34 7.79 -7.86
N SER A 47 25.37 8.45 -8.48
CA SER A 47 24.86 9.75 -8.01
C SER A 47 23.50 9.46 -7.39
N ILE A 48 23.38 9.68 -6.09
CA ILE A 48 22.17 9.42 -5.32
C ILE A 48 21.34 10.70 -5.35
N LYS A 49 20.15 10.62 -5.94
CA LYS A 49 19.10 11.61 -5.82
C LYS A 49 18.03 11.00 -4.92
N VAL A 50 17.83 11.59 -3.75
CA VAL A 50 16.82 11.13 -2.78
C VAL A 50 15.44 11.57 -3.26
N SER A 51 14.48 10.65 -3.31
CA SER A 51 13.06 10.98 -3.35
C SER A 51 12.23 9.93 -2.59
N SER A 52 11.62 10.38 -1.49
CA SER A 52 10.46 9.80 -0.80
C SER A 52 10.41 8.27 -0.65
N SER A 53 11.24 7.70 0.23
CA SER A 53 11.20 6.26 0.56
C SER A 53 11.48 5.94 2.04
N SER A 54 11.29 6.89 2.96
CA SER A 54 11.52 6.60 4.40
C SER A 54 10.34 5.90 5.08
N CYS A 55 9.11 6.07 4.58
CA CYS A 55 7.91 5.49 5.20
C CYS A 55 7.48 4.14 4.59
N LEU A 56 7.73 3.88 3.30
CA LEU A 56 7.40 2.60 2.65
C LEU A 56 8.06 1.39 3.37
N GLY A 57 9.30 1.54 3.86
CA GLY A 57 10.07 0.41 4.38
C GLY A 57 9.71 -0.08 5.80
N LYS A 58 8.92 0.68 6.60
CA LYS A 58 8.68 0.32 8.02
C LYS A 58 7.56 -0.70 8.22
N THR A 59 6.61 -0.80 7.29
CA THR A 59 5.46 -1.70 7.41
C THR A 59 5.89 -3.17 7.47
N LEU A 60 6.73 -3.62 6.54
CA LEU A 60 7.24 -4.99 6.56
C LEU A 60 8.01 -5.31 7.85
N GLY A 61 8.86 -4.39 8.31
CA GLY A 61 9.60 -4.56 9.56
C GLY A 61 8.69 -4.72 10.78
N ARG A 62 7.60 -3.92 10.85
CA ARG A 62 6.58 -4.05 11.90
C ARG A 62 5.83 -5.38 11.83
N ILE A 63 5.50 -5.85 10.63
CA ILE A 63 4.85 -7.15 10.42
C ILE A 63 5.78 -8.30 10.83
N ILE A 64 7.04 -8.31 10.38
CA ILE A 64 8.03 -9.32 10.77
C ILE A 64 8.23 -9.33 12.28
N TYR A 65 8.34 -8.14 12.89
CA TYR A 65 8.47 -8.01 14.34
C TYR A 65 7.25 -8.58 15.07
N ALA A 66 6.04 -8.23 14.62
CA ALA A 66 4.82 -8.76 15.20
C ALA A 66 4.76 -10.29 15.10
N VAL A 67 5.09 -10.87 13.95
CA VAL A 67 5.10 -12.34 13.78
C VAL A 67 6.18 -12.99 14.64
N GLY A 68 7.38 -12.41 14.70
CA GLY A 68 8.53 -12.98 15.41
C GLY A 68 8.47 -12.85 16.94
N THR A 69 7.56 -12.03 17.47
CA THR A 69 7.43 -11.80 18.93
C THR A 69 6.21 -12.45 19.54
N ARG A 70 5.28 -12.98 18.74
CA ARG A 70 4.02 -13.53 19.27
C ARG A 70 4.18 -14.98 19.71
N PRO A 71 3.61 -15.37 20.86
CA PRO A 71 3.66 -16.75 21.34
C PRO A 71 2.95 -17.69 20.36
N ALA A 72 3.56 -18.82 20.03
CA ALA A 72 3.01 -19.78 19.07
C ALA A 72 1.82 -20.61 19.63
N ASP A 73 1.64 -20.61 20.94
CA ASP A 73 0.63 -21.39 21.67
C ASP A 73 -0.76 -20.73 21.70
N GLN A 74 -0.89 -19.47 21.27
CA GLN A 74 -2.16 -18.73 21.26
C GLN A 74 -2.97 -18.89 19.95
N GLY A 75 -2.60 -19.88 19.14
CA GLY A 75 -3.23 -20.15 17.86
C GLY A 75 -2.52 -19.47 16.67
N PRO A 76 -3.02 -19.70 15.45
CA PRO A 76 -2.37 -19.24 14.23
C PRO A 76 -2.46 -17.72 14.09
N ILE A 77 -1.38 -17.13 13.60
CA ILE A 77 -1.40 -15.76 13.08
C ILE A 77 -1.92 -15.83 11.65
N LEU A 78 -3.07 -15.21 11.42
CA LEU A 78 -3.75 -15.13 10.14
C LEU A 78 -3.56 -13.74 9.53
N PHE A 79 -3.37 -13.72 8.23
CA PHE A 79 -3.17 -12.54 7.41
C PHE A 79 -4.29 -12.42 6.39
N CYS A 80 -4.78 -11.20 6.19
CA CYS A 80 -5.54 -10.84 5.00
C CYS A 80 -4.89 -9.64 4.32
N LYS A 81 -5.08 -9.55 3.01
CA LYS A 81 -4.59 -8.46 2.19
C LYS A 81 -5.71 -7.91 1.30
N LEU A 82 -5.90 -6.60 1.31
CA LEU A 82 -6.84 -5.90 0.45
C LEU A 82 -6.09 -4.85 -0.37
N ASP A 83 -6.35 -4.85 -1.67
CA ASP A 83 -5.69 -3.97 -2.64
C ASP A 83 -6.64 -2.88 -3.13
N ILE A 84 -6.12 -1.66 -3.29
CA ILE A 84 -6.88 -0.54 -3.83
C ILE A 84 -6.78 -0.50 -5.36
N LYS A 85 -7.92 -0.64 -6.02
CA LYS A 85 -8.02 -0.56 -7.47
C LYS A 85 -7.86 0.89 -7.95
N ASP A 86 -6.97 1.11 -8.91
CA ASP A 86 -6.72 2.41 -9.55
C ASP A 86 -6.44 3.55 -8.54
N GLY A 87 -5.72 3.24 -7.46
CA GLY A 87 -5.60 4.09 -6.26
C GLY A 87 -5.26 5.57 -6.53
N PHE A 88 -4.26 5.86 -7.37
CA PHE A 88 -3.90 7.24 -7.70
C PHE A 88 -5.04 8.01 -8.37
N TRP A 89 -5.81 7.36 -9.24
CA TRP A 89 -6.93 8.00 -9.93
C TRP A 89 -8.13 8.26 -9.02
N ARG A 90 -8.13 7.71 -7.80
CA ARG A 90 -9.13 8.02 -6.76
C ARG A 90 -8.78 9.28 -5.96
N MET A 91 -7.58 9.83 -6.14
CA MET A 91 -7.10 11.01 -5.42
C MET A 91 -7.22 12.27 -6.27
N CYS A 92 -7.75 13.34 -5.68
CA CYS A 92 -7.73 14.66 -6.30
C CYS A 92 -6.30 15.22 -6.37
N VAL A 93 -6.02 15.97 -7.42
CA VAL A 93 -4.79 16.76 -7.51
C VAL A 93 -4.86 17.95 -6.54
N PRO A 94 -3.79 18.28 -5.78
CA PRO A 94 -3.73 19.50 -4.98
C PRO A 94 -3.94 20.76 -5.84
N GLU A 95 -4.63 21.77 -5.30
CA GLU A 95 -4.87 23.03 -6.02
C GLU A 95 -3.54 23.64 -6.52
N ALA A 96 -3.56 24.14 -7.76
CA ALA A 96 -2.44 24.73 -8.48
C ALA A 96 -1.34 23.74 -8.91
N GLN A 97 -1.57 22.43 -8.78
CA GLN A 97 -0.65 21.40 -9.29
C GLN A 97 -1.22 20.66 -10.52
N GLU A 98 -2.47 20.95 -10.92
CA GLU A 98 -3.16 20.29 -12.03
C GLU A 98 -2.45 20.50 -13.37
N GLU A 99 -1.86 21.69 -13.57
CA GLU A 99 -1.14 22.03 -14.79
C GLU A 99 0.14 21.20 -14.99
N GLN A 100 0.69 20.61 -13.92
CA GLN A 100 1.87 19.73 -14.02
C GLN A 100 1.59 18.44 -14.80
N PHE A 101 0.32 18.05 -14.92
CA PHE A 101 -0.13 16.87 -15.65
C PHE A 101 -0.63 17.20 -17.06
N CYS A 102 -0.60 18.48 -17.45
CA CYS A 102 -1.22 18.91 -18.69
C CYS A 102 -0.50 18.29 -19.90
N TYR A 103 -1.28 17.76 -20.84
CA TYR A 103 -0.77 17.28 -22.12
C TYR A 103 -1.64 17.76 -23.27
N VAL A 104 -1.05 17.83 -24.46
CA VAL A 104 -1.76 18.13 -25.70
C VAL A 104 -2.42 16.85 -26.19
N LEU A 105 -3.73 16.90 -26.42
CA LEU A 105 -4.44 15.79 -27.04
C LEU A 105 -4.00 15.67 -28.51
N PRO A 106 -3.72 14.46 -29.03
CA PRO A 106 -3.43 14.27 -30.45
C PRO A 106 -4.54 14.86 -31.34
N GLN A 107 -4.14 15.46 -32.45
CA GLN A 107 -5.08 15.96 -33.46
C GLN A 107 -5.85 14.80 -34.08
N VAL A 108 -7.17 14.91 -34.12
CA VAL A 108 -8.01 13.91 -34.80
C VAL A 108 -8.00 14.25 -36.29
N PRO A 109 -7.89 13.26 -37.20
CA PRO A 109 -7.96 13.51 -38.63
C PRO A 109 -9.27 14.25 -38.99
N GLY A 110 -9.13 15.46 -39.56
CA GLY A 110 -10.27 16.33 -39.90
C GLY A 110 -10.43 17.55 -39.00
N ASP A 111 -9.78 17.59 -37.84
CA ASP A 111 -9.77 18.80 -36.99
C ASP A 111 -8.84 19.88 -37.59
N PRO A 112 -9.17 21.17 -37.42
CA PRO A 112 -8.30 22.26 -37.84
C PRO A 112 -6.93 22.19 -37.13
N PRO A 113 -5.81 22.32 -37.84
CA PRO A 113 -4.47 22.20 -37.22
C PRO A 113 -4.19 23.25 -36.15
N GLU A 114 -4.89 24.39 -36.17
CA GLU A 114 -4.82 25.46 -35.18
C GLU A 114 -5.59 25.17 -33.87
N GLU A 115 -6.47 24.17 -33.85
CA GLU A 115 -7.29 23.86 -32.68
C GLU A 115 -6.54 22.92 -31.73
N ILE A 116 -5.70 23.48 -30.86
CA ILE A 116 -4.98 22.71 -29.84
C ILE A 116 -5.89 22.45 -28.64
N ARG A 117 -6.13 21.17 -28.34
CA ARG A 117 -6.84 20.76 -27.12
C ARG A 117 -5.84 20.35 -26.04
N LEU A 118 -5.96 21.00 -24.88
CA LEU A 118 -5.21 20.65 -23.68
C LEU A 118 -6.09 19.81 -22.76
N VAL A 119 -5.52 18.73 -22.21
CA VAL A 119 -6.15 17.96 -21.16
C VAL A 119 -5.43 18.28 -19.86
N VAL A 120 -6.20 18.69 -18.85
CA VAL A 120 -5.74 18.91 -17.48
C VAL A 120 -6.39 17.85 -16.60
N PRO A 121 -5.67 16.78 -16.22
CA PRO A 121 -6.19 15.75 -15.34
C PRO A 121 -6.60 16.31 -13.97
N ALA A 122 -7.75 15.85 -13.47
CA ALA A 122 -8.26 16.22 -12.14
C ALA A 122 -7.86 15.25 -11.02
N ALA A 123 -7.22 14.13 -11.38
CA ALA A 123 -6.76 13.09 -10.46
C ALA A 123 -5.24 12.90 -10.53
N LEU A 124 -4.63 12.37 -9.46
CA LEU A 124 -3.18 12.10 -9.45
C LEU A 124 -2.80 11.15 -10.57
N GLN A 125 -1.71 11.45 -11.28
CA GLN A 125 -1.25 10.64 -12.40
C GLN A 125 -0.16 9.67 -11.99
N MET A 126 -0.15 8.50 -12.63
CA MET A 126 0.98 7.58 -12.58
C MET A 126 2.23 8.24 -13.18
N GLY A 127 3.38 8.03 -12.55
CA GLY A 127 4.67 8.54 -13.02
C GLY A 127 5.06 9.93 -12.51
N TRP A 128 4.19 10.64 -11.79
CA TRP A 128 4.58 11.86 -11.09
C TRP A 128 5.24 11.54 -9.75
N THR A 129 6.39 12.15 -9.49
CA THR A 129 7.24 11.85 -8.32
C THR A 129 6.56 12.09 -6.99
N SER A 130 5.55 12.97 -6.95
CA SER A 130 4.83 13.31 -5.73
C SER A 130 3.54 12.49 -5.53
N SER A 131 3.05 11.79 -6.57
CA SER A 131 1.84 10.93 -6.45
C SER A 131 1.96 9.90 -5.33
N PRO A 132 3.08 9.16 -5.19
CA PRO A 132 3.21 8.17 -4.12
C PRO A 132 3.06 8.77 -2.73
N ALA A 133 3.70 9.91 -2.45
CA ALA A 133 3.65 10.54 -1.13
C ALA A 133 2.25 11.03 -0.78
N ILE A 134 1.55 11.65 -1.74
CA ILE A 134 0.18 12.15 -1.51
C ILE A 134 -0.79 10.98 -1.33
N PHE A 135 -0.64 9.91 -2.10
CA PHE A 135 -1.46 8.72 -1.97
C PHE A 135 -1.22 7.99 -0.64
N CYS A 136 0.04 7.78 -0.26
CA CYS A 136 0.39 7.14 1.02
C CYS A 136 -0.14 7.94 2.21
N ALA A 137 -0.08 9.28 2.16
CA ALA A 137 -0.64 10.10 3.24
C ALA A 137 -2.15 9.85 3.45
N ALA A 138 -2.90 9.58 2.38
CA ALA A 138 -4.30 9.20 2.48
C ALA A 138 -4.47 7.76 2.95
N THR A 139 -3.75 6.80 2.37
CA THR A 139 -3.92 5.38 2.71
C THR A 139 -3.44 5.04 4.13
N GLU A 140 -2.39 5.71 4.62
CA GLU A 140 -1.88 5.58 6.00
C GLU A 140 -2.93 5.97 7.06
N THR A 141 -3.97 6.73 6.70
CA THR A 141 -5.09 7.03 7.61
C THR A 141 -6.01 5.83 7.81
N GLY A 142 -5.99 4.85 6.90
CA GLY A 142 -6.97 3.76 6.90
C GLY A 142 -6.78 2.74 8.03
N PRO A 143 -5.56 2.29 8.36
CA PRO A 143 -5.33 1.48 9.55
C PRO A 143 -5.82 2.14 10.85
N ASP A 144 -5.67 3.46 11.00
CA ASP A 144 -6.17 4.20 12.18
C ASP A 144 -7.71 4.17 12.25
N ILE A 145 -8.38 4.37 11.11
CA ILE A 145 -9.85 4.26 11.01
C ILE A 145 -10.30 2.82 11.31
N ALA A 146 -9.62 1.82 10.76
CA ALA A 146 -9.94 0.42 11.00
C ALA A 146 -9.79 0.07 12.49
N GLU A 147 -8.72 0.55 13.13
CA GLU A 147 -8.50 0.35 14.56
C GLU A 147 -9.59 1.03 15.41
N TRP A 148 -10.06 2.20 15.00
CA TRP A 148 -11.19 2.86 15.65
C TRP A 148 -12.50 2.10 15.44
N LEU A 149 -12.82 1.68 14.21
CA LEU A 149 -14.04 0.95 13.87
C LEU A 149 -14.13 -0.40 14.58
N ARG A 150 -13.02 -1.11 14.70
CA ARG A 150 -12.92 -2.41 15.37
C ARG A 150 -13.32 -2.35 16.84
N LYS A 151 -13.16 -1.19 17.51
CA LYS A 151 -13.58 -0.99 18.91
C LYS A 151 -15.10 -0.87 19.06
N LEU A 152 -15.84 -0.66 17.97
CA LEU A 152 -17.28 -0.63 18.01
C LEU A 152 -17.84 -2.03 18.30
N PRO A 153 -18.91 -2.16 19.10
CA PRO A 153 -19.45 -3.47 19.49
C PRO A 153 -20.02 -4.25 18.31
N ARG A 154 -20.46 -3.55 17.26
CA ARG A 154 -20.98 -4.15 16.04
C ARG A 154 -20.73 -3.22 14.86
N LEU A 155 -20.25 -3.79 13.76
CA LEU A 155 -20.16 -3.14 12.47
C LEU A 155 -21.26 -3.66 11.53
N PRO A 156 -21.81 -2.80 10.65
CA PRO A 156 -22.73 -3.25 9.60
C PRO A 156 -22.09 -4.34 8.73
N PRO A 157 -22.86 -5.34 8.26
CA PRO A 157 -22.37 -6.27 7.25
C PRO A 157 -21.83 -5.52 6.03
N HIS A 158 -20.70 -5.99 5.50
CA HIS A 158 -20.09 -5.44 4.31
C HIS A 158 -20.29 -6.40 3.13
N SER A 159 -20.57 -5.88 1.94
CA SER A 159 -20.84 -6.69 0.74
C SER A 159 -19.71 -7.68 0.40
N LEU A 160 -18.48 -7.29 0.69
CA LEU A 160 -17.27 -8.06 0.42
C LEU A 160 -16.81 -9.00 1.55
N GLU A 161 -17.49 -9.02 2.71
CA GLU A 161 -16.99 -9.77 3.87
C GLU A 161 -17.02 -11.29 3.69
N SER A 162 -18.01 -11.80 2.96
CA SER A 162 -18.15 -13.23 2.68
C SER A 162 -16.95 -13.76 1.91
N HIS A 163 -16.42 -12.98 0.96
CA HIS A 163 -15.24 -13.34 0.18
C HIS A 163 -13.95 -13.42 1.01
N MET A 164 -13.90 -12.80 2.18
CA MET A 164 -12.75 -12.87 3.10
C MET A 164 -12.85 -14.03 4.09
N VAL A 165 -14.07 -14.38 4.52
CA VAL A 165 -14.30 -15.23 5.69
C VAL A 165 -14.85 -16.62 5.33
N ASP A 166 -15.78 -16.71 4.38
CA ASP A 166 -16.43 -17.98 4.05
C ASP A 166 -15.48 -19.00 3.40
N PRO A 167 -14.48 -18.60 2.58
CA PRO A 167 -13.51 -19.52 1.99
C PRO A 167 -12.34 -19.91 2.92
N ILE A 168 -12.33 -19.49 4.18
CA ILE A 168 -11.24 -19.83 5.12
C ILE A 168 -11.16 -21.35 5.27
N ASN A 169 -9.92 -21.89 5.24
CA ASN A 169 -9.71 -23.30 5.54
C ASN A 169 -10.16 -23.62 6.98
N PRO A 170 -11.14 -24.51 7.19
CA PRO A 170 -11.64 -24.86 8.52
C PRO A 170 -10.56 -25.37 9.49
N ASP A 171 -9.48 -25.97 8.98
CA ASP A 171 -8.36 -26.44 9.79
C ASP A 171 -7.62 -25.29 10.50
N LEU A 172 -7.75 -24.05 10.02
CA LEU A 172 -7.19 -22.86 10.66
C LEU A 172 -8.08 -22.34 11.79
N LEU A 173 -9.32 -22.82 11.89
CA LEU A 173 -10.30 -22.43 12.89
C LEU A 173 -10.45 -23.48 14.00
N SER A 174 -9.84 -24.66 13.84
CA SER A 174 -9.81 -25.67 14.88
C SER A 174 -8.74 -25.31 15.93
N PRO A 175 -9.03 -25.48 17.23
CA PRO A 175 -7.99 -25.40 18.24
C PRO A 175 -6.98 -26.54 18.01
N SER A 176 -5.68 -26.22 18.09
CA SER A 176 -4.62 -27.24 17.98
C SER A 176 -4.90 -28.41 18.94
N PRO A 177 -4.88 -29.66 18.47
CA PRO A 177 -5.07 -30.81 19.33
C PRO A 177 -3.77 -31.11 20.09
N ASP A 178 -3.41 -30.31 21.08
CA ASP A 178 -2.31 -30.61 22.01
C ASP A 178 -2.54 -29.96 23.39
N THR A 179 -3.50 -30.51 24.12
CA THR A 179 -3.44 -30.58 25.60
C THR A 179 -4.14 -31.86 26.05
N ASP A 180 -3.65 -33.01 25.59
CA ASP A 180 -3.76 -34.22 26.40
C ASP A 180 -2.38 -34.45 27.03
N ASN A 181 -2.33 -34.29 28.35
CA ASN A 181 -1.23 -34.75 29.18
C ASN A 181 -1.39 -36.27 29.39
N PRO A 182 -0.46 -37.07 28.86
CA PRO A 182 -0.10 -38.30 29.55
C PRO A 182 1.38 -38.23 29.95
N GLN A 183 1.57 -38.14 31.27
CA GLN A 183 2.69 -38.65 32.05
C GLN A 183 3.66 -39.53 31.23
N SER A 184 4.82 -38.97 30.87
CA SER A 184 5.89 -39.71 30.21
C SER A 184 7.13 -39.66 31.09
N ASP A 185 7.46 -40.83 31.64
CA ASP A 185 8.69 -41.12 32.36
C ASP A 185 9.91 -40.57 31.61
N CYS A 186 10.72 -39.79 32.30
CA CYS A 186 12.00 -39.30 31.79
C CYS A 186 13.07 -40.39 31.95
N PRO A 187 13.72 -40.89 30.87
CA PRO A 187 15.06 -41.41 30.99
C PRO A 187 16.06 -40.29 30.68
N THR A 188 16.84 -39.94 31.71
CA THR A 188 18.02 -39.07 31.63
C THR A 188 18.93 -39.44 30.45
N PRO A 189 19.31 -38.50 29.56
CA PRO A 189 20.46 -38.68 28.70
C PRO A 189 21.71 -38.12 29.39
N THR A 190 22.50 -38.99 29.98
CA THR A 190 23.88 -38.69 30.39
C THR A 190 24.75 -38.67 29.13
N GLY A 191 25.07 -37.49 28.61
CA GLY A 191 26.01 -37.31 27.51
C GLY A 191 26.48 -35.86 27.38
N PRO A 192 27.76 -35.58 27.06
CA PRO A 192 28.27 -34.22 26.97
C PRO A 192 27.71 -33.48 25.74
N GLN A 193 27.12 -32.31 25.99
CA GLN A 193 26.55 -31.41 24.99
C GLN A 193 27.69 -30.74 24.17
N PRO A 194 27.67 -30.79 22.81
CA PRO A 194 28.62 -30.04 21.98
C PRO A 194 28.40 -28.53 22.13
N ALA A 195 29.49 -27.77 22.20
CA ALA A 195 29.45 -26.32 22.32
C ALA A 195 28.70 -25.66 21.14
N GLN A 196 27.70 -24.85 21.44
CA GLN A 196 27.03 -24.00 20.44
C GLN A 196 28.00 -22.91 19.94
N PRO A 197 28.02 -22.57 18.65
CA PRO A 197 28.80 -21.44 18.13
C PRO A 197 28.29 -20.13 18.74
N GLN A 198 29.19 -19.33 19.33
CA GLN A 198 28.83 -18.00 19.82
C GLN A 198 28.51 -17.05 18.65
N PRO A 199 27.51 -16.16 18.79
CA PRO A 199 27.20 -15.16 17.79
C PRO A 199 28.38 -14.17 17.61
N PRO A 200 28.60 -13.63 16.39
CA PRO A 200 29.69 -12.71 16.13
C PRO A 200 29.54 -11.41 16.92
N PRO A 201 30.66 -10.73 17.26
CA PRO A 201 30.63 -9.46 17.98
C PRO A 201 29.94 -8.36 17.14
N ALA A 202 29.16 -7.52 17.83
CA ALA A 202 28.40 -6.42 17.26
C ALA A 202 29.30 -5.39 16.52
N PRO A 203 28.78 -4.72 15.47
CA PRO A 203 29.52 -3.69 14.75
C PRO A 203 29.75 -2.44 15.62
N ALA A 204 30.92 -1.82 15.45
CA ALA A 204 31.47 -0.77 16.30
C ALA A 204 30.91 0.65 16.06
N ASN A 205 29.73 0.80 15.43
CA ASN A 205 29.19 2.12 15.09
C ASN A 205 27.72 2.30 15.55
N PRO A 206 27.41 3.15 16.54
CA PRO A 206 26.07 3.28 17.13
C PRO A 206 25.01 3.97 16.25
N GLN A 207 25.36 4.47 15.08
CA GLN A 207 24.49 5.35 14.30
C GLN A 207 23.63 4.62 13.22
N GLU A 208 23.78 3.30 13.05
CA GLU A 208 22.96 2.46 12.15
C GLU A 208 21.95 1.58 12.91
N ALA A 209 21.71 1.85 14.20
CA ALA A 209 20.67 1.16 14.94
C ALA A 209 19.30 1.63 14.43
N MET A 210 18.50 0.71 13.88
CA MET A 210 17.04 0.79 13.93
C MET A 210 16.63 1.38 15.29
N ASP A 211 15.60 2.25 15.29
CA ASP A 211 14.94 2.71 16.51
C ASP A 211 14.84 1.53 17.50
N PRO A 212 15.22 1.70 18.78
CA PRO A 212 15.27 0.58 19.73
C PRO A 212 13.91 -0.12 19.74
N LEU A 213 13.94 -1.41 19.41
CA LEU A 213 12.75 -2.27 19.38
C LEU A 213 11.99 -2.08 20.69
N PRO A 214 10.66 -1.86 20.65
CA PRO A 214 9.88 -1.71 21.86
C PRO A 214 10.08 -2.95 22.73
N THR A 215 10.29 -2.74 24.02
CA THR A 215 10.37 -3.83 24.99
C THR A 215 8.94 -4.35 25.17
N VAL A 216 8.65 -5.57 24.70
CA VAL A 216 7.32 -6.16 24.87
C VAL A 216 7.19 -6.64 26.30
N ASN A 217 6.16 -6.19 27.03
CA ASN A 217 5.88 -6.71 28.36
C ASN A 217 5.16 -8.07 28.23
N ASP A 218 5.44 -9.02 29.13
CA ASP A 218 4.83 -10.36 29.10
C ASP A 218 3.29 -10.34 29.14
N GLU A 219 2.69 -9.35 29.80
CA GLU A 219 1.23 -9.16 29.85
C GLU A 219 0.63 -8.78 28.47
N ASP A 220 1.38 -8.06 27.62
CA ASP A 220 0.95 -7.66 26.27
C ASP A 220 1.03 -8.83 25.26
N LEU A 221 1.73 -9.90 25.63
CA LEU A 221 1.88 -11.11 24.81
C LEU A 221 0.68 -12.06 24.94
N HIS A 222 -0.08 -11.99 26.03
CA HIS A 222 -1.27 -12.82 26.27
C HIS A 222 -2.60 -12.16 25.88
N HIS A 223 -2.55 -10.90 25.42
CA HIS A 223 -3.73 -10.21 24.91
C HIS A 223 -4.04 -10.63 23.47
N PHE A 224 -5.33 -10.66 23.12
CA PHE A 224 -5.79 -10.87 21.75
C PHE A 224 -5.01 -9.95 20.79
N PHE A 225 -4.24 -10.56 19.88
CA PHE A 225 -3.39 -9.82 18.96
C PHE A 225 -4.13 -9.51 17.66
N HIS A 226 -4.16 -8.22 17.33
CA HIS A 226 -4.57 -7.72 16.02
C HIS A 226 -3.66 -6.57 15.60
N GLN A 227 -3.47 -6.40 14.30
CA GLN A 227 -2.76 -5.26 13.73
C GLN A 227 -3.29 -4.96 12.34
N PHE A 228 -3.50 -3.69 12.04
CA PHE A 228 -3.75 -3.20 10.69
C PHE A 228 -2.55 -2.40 10.23
N GLU A 229 -2.12 -2.64 9.00
CA GLU A 229 -1.04 -1.95 8.35
C GLU A 229 -1.43 -1.63 6.92
N VAL A 230 -0.68 -0.71 6.31
CA VAL A 230 -0.79 -0.44 4.88
C VAL A 230 0.59 -0.24 4.28
N TYR A 231 0.79 -0.75 3.08
CA TYR A 231 1.95 -0.49 2.26
C TYR A 231 1.47 0.03 0.91
N VAL A 232 1.56 1.36 0.72
CA VAL A 232 1.03 2.04 -0.47
C VAL A 232 -0.47 1.75 -0.65
N ASP A 233 -0.84 0.80 -1.52
CA ASP A 233 -2.18 0.32 -1.83
C ASP A 233 -2.56 -1.00 -1.14
N ASP A 234 -1.58 -1.72 -0.58
CA ASP A 234 -1.77 -3.01 0.08
C ASP A 234 -2.15 -2.81 1.55
N TYR A 235 -3.44 -2.87 1.87
CA TYR A 235 -3.94 -2.95 3.25
C TYR A 235 -3.76 -4.37 3.78
N VAL A 236 -3.16 -4.49 4.96
CA VAL A 236 -2.84 -5.79 5.58
C VAL A 236 -3.47 -5.86 6.96
N GLY A 237 -4.24 -6.91 7.21
CA GLY A 237 -4.73 -7.26 8.54
C GLY A 237 -3.99 -8.48 9.08
N LEU A 238 -3.57 -8.44 10.34
CA LEU A 238 -2.96 -9.53 11.07
C LEU A 238 -3.78 -9.82 12.32
N LEU A 239 -4.22 -11.06 12.51
CA LEU A 239 -4.97 -11.49 13.69
C LEU A 239 -4.42 -12.82 14.20
N GLN A 240 -4.18 -12.94 15.51
CA GLN A 240 -3.93 -14.24 16.13
C GLN A 240 -5.23 -14.77 16.72
N SER A 241 -5.92 -15.64 15.97
CA SER A 241 -7.25 -16.11 16.36
C SER A 241 -7.70 -17.31 15.53
N THR A 242 -8.49 -18.18 16.16
CA THR A 242 -9.32 -19.20 15.48
C THR A 242 -10.81 -18.83 15.45
N ASP A 243 -11.19 -17.70 16.04
CA ASP A 243 -12.59 -17.23 16.06
C ASP A 243 -12.97 -16.53 14.75
N VAL A 244 -13.84 -17.19 13.99
CA VAL A 244 -14.40 -16.67 12.73
C VAL A 244 -15.16 -15.36 12.92
N ASN A 245 -15.74 -15.10 14.09
CA ASN A 245 -16.46 -13.86 14.36
C ASN A 245 -15.49 -12.69 14.57
N ALA A 246 -14.39 -12.91 15.29
CA ALA A 246 -13.29 -11.96 15.35
C ALA A 246 -12.77 -11.63 13.94
N LEU A 247 -12.47 -12.64 13.12
CA LEU A 247 -11.99 -12.43 11.74
C LEU A 247 -12.99 -11.60 10.91
N ARG A 248 -14.29 -11.94 10.98
CA ARG A 248 -15.35 -11.19 10.29
C ARG A 248 -15.46 -9.75 10.79
N HIS A 249 -15.38 -9.53 12.09
CA HIS A 249 -15.45 -8.18 12.66
C HIS A 249 -14.28 -7.30 12.21
N HIS A 250 -13.07 -7.87 12.14
CA HIS A 250 -11.89 -7.15 11.69
C HIS A 250 -11.89 -6.94 10.17
N SER A 251 -12.37 -7.91 9.39
CA SER A 251 -12.64 -7.73 7.96
C SER A 251 -13.59 -6.55 7.74
N ARG A 252 -14.71 -6.48 8.47
CA ARG A 252 -15.63 -5.33 8.38
C ARG A 252 -14.94 -4.02 8.72
N ALA A 253 -14.13 -3.99 9.78
CA ALA A 253 -13.43 -2.78 10.19
C ALA A 253 -12.51 -2.27 9.07
N LEU A 254 -11.73 -3.16 8.46
CA LEU A 254 -10.80 -2.81 7.38
C LEU A 254 -11.54 -2.40 6.09
N LEU A 255 -12.57 -3.16 5.70
CA LEU A 255 -13.39 -2.86 4.52
C LEU A 255 -14.08 -1.49 4.62
N HIS A 256 -14.74 -1.23 5.76
CA HIS A 256 -15.38 0.07 6.02
C HIS A 256 -14.35 1.20 6.13
N ALA A 257 -13.17 0.96 6.69
CA ALA A 257 -12.11 1.97 6.75
C ALA A 257 -11.63 2.38 5.35
N ILE A 258 -11.44 1.42 4.45
CA ILE A 258 -11.10 1.69 3.06
C ILE A 258 -12.22 2.50 2.40
N HIS A 259 -13.49 2.13 2.60
CA HIS A 259 -14.64 2.88 2.04
C HIS A 259 -14.82 4.29 2.60
N GLN A 260 -14.29 4.59 3.80
CA GLN A 260 -14.28 5.95 4.33
C GLN A 260 -13.26 6.84 3.60
N ILE A 261 -12.13 6.28 3.18
CA ILE A 261 -11.07 7.00 2.45
C ILE A 261 -11.40 7.07 0.96
N PHE A 262 -11.83 5.94 0.40
CA PHE A 262 -12.19 5.78 -0.99
C PHE A 262 -13.65 5.34 -1.06
N PRO A 263 -14.59 6.28 -1.15
CA PRO A 263 -16.01 5.95 -1.19
C PRO A 263 -16.38 5.06 -2.39
N PRO A 264 -17.29 4.08 -2.22
CA PRO A 264 -17.74 3.25 -3.33
C PRO A 264 -18.60 4.06 -4.33
N PRO A 265 -18.77 3.57 -5.57
CA PRO A 265 -19.56 4.26 -6.60
C PRO A 265 -20.99 4.61 -6.17
N VAL A 266 -21.61 3.74 -5.36
CA VAL A 266 -22.97 3.95 -4.83
C VAL A 266 -23.06 5.18 -3.92
N ALA A 267 -21.97 5.52 -3.21
CA ALA A 267 -21.93 6.67 -2.30
C ALA A 267 -21.72 8.00 -3.03
N THR A 268 -20.96 7.99 -4.13
CA THR A 268 -20.54 9.19 -4.88
C THR A 268 -21.35 9.45 -6.13
N GLY A 269 -22.05 8.42 -6.65
CA GLY A 269 -22.75 8.46 -7.93
C GLY A 269 -21.83 8.44 -9.16
N HIS A 270 -20.54 8.14 -9.01
CA HIS A 270 -19.62 8.07 -10.15
C HIS A 270 -19.75 6.74 -10.91
N ALA A 271 -19.45 6.74 -12.21
CA ALA A 271 -19.50 5.56 -13.09
C ALA A 271 -18.23 4.68 -13.02
N GLY A 272 -17.57 4.70 -11.86
CA GLY A 272 -16.32 3.97 -11.63
C GLY A 272 -16.59 2.65 -10.94
N GLU A 273 -15.54 1.87 -10.71
CA GLU A 273 -15.64 0.55 -10.10
C GLU A 273 -15.44 0.61 -8.58
N GLU A 274 -15.65 -0.53 -7.91
CA GLU A 274 -15.38 -0.72 -6.48
C GLU A 274 -13.93 -0.34 -6.12
N PRO A 275 -13.69 0.47 -5.06
CA PRO A 275 -12.35 0.83 -4.60
C PRO A 275 -11.48 -0.34 -4.19
N ILE A 276 -12.08 -1.37 -3.60
CA ILE A 276 -11.36 -2.59 -3.29
C ILE A 276 -11.27 -3.44 -4.57
N SER A 277 -10.09 -3.96 -4.87
CA SER A 277 -9.90 -4.80 -6.06
C SER A 277 -10.62 -6.14 -5.92
N GLU A 278 -11.84 -6.23 -6.43
CA GLU A 278 -12.63 -7.47 -6.46
C GLU A 278 -11.89 -8.60 -7.19
N LYS A 279 -11.09 -8.27 -8.21
CA LYS A 279 -10.22 -9.25 -8.88
C LYS A 279 -9.24 -9.88 -7.90
N LYS A 280 -8.47 -9.07 -7.15
CA LYS A 280 -7.49 -9.60 -6.19
C LYS A 280 -8.17 -10.31 -5.01
N LEU A 281 -9.28 -9.77 -4.55
CA LEU A 281 -10.06 -10.36 -3.46
C LEU A 281 -10.68 -11.71 -3.83
N ILE A 282 -11.42 -11.77 -4.94
CA ILE A 282 -12.28 -12.91 -5.30
C ILE A 282 -11.53 -13.92 -6.16
N LEU A 283 -10.79 -13.47 -7.18
CA LEU A 283 -10.13 -14.37 -8.13
C LEU A 283 -8.75 -14.83 -7.65
N GLU A 284 -8.02 -13.96 -6.96
CA GLU A 284 -6.66 -14.27 -6.46
C GLU A 284 -6.67 -14.68 -4.98
N GLY A 285 -7.79 -14.46 -4.27
CA GLY A 285 -7.96 -14.89 -2.88
C GLY A 285 -7.10 -14.13 -1.88
N GLU A 286 -6.57 -12.95 -2.23
CA GLU A 286 -5.65 -12.20 -1.38
C GLU A 286 -6.30 -11.79 -0.05
N GLY A 287 -7.61 -11.49 -0.05
CA GLY A 287 -8.35 -11.10 1.15
C GLY A 287 -8.82 -12.24 2.05
N ILE A 288 -8.68 -13.51 1.62
CA ILE A 288 -9.05 -14.67 2.47
C ILE A 288 -8.04 -14.77 3.61
N TRP A 289 -8.49 -14.89 4.86
CA TRP A 289 -7.57 -15.05 5.99
C TRP A 289 -6.78 -16.37 5.89
N GLY A 290 -5.46 -16.31 6.06
CA GLY A 290 -4.58 -17.49 6.03
C GLY A 290 -3.22 -17.25 6.67
N THR A 291 -2.48 -18.30 6.97
CA THR A 291 -1.15 -18.24 7.62
C THR A 291 -0.02 -17.83 6.67
N VAL A 292 -0.27 -17.84 5.36
CA VAL A 292 0.69 -17.49 4.31
C VAL A 292 0.06 -16.47 3.38
N LYS A 293 0.75 -15.33 3.20
CA LYS A 293 0.41 -14.31 2.21
C LYS A 293 1.68 -13.79 1.53
N GLU A 294 1.57 -13.56 0.23
CA GLU A 294 2.61 -12.89 -0.53
C GLU A 294 2.47 -11.38 -0.35
N MET A 295 3.55 -10.72 0.06
CA MET A 295 3.61 -9.26 0.17
C MET A 295 4.73 -8.75 -0.71
N LEU A 296 4.43 -7.72 -1.51
CA LEU A 296 5.42 -7.03 -2.30
C LEU A 296 6.06 -5.96 -1.42
N ALA A 297 7.36 -6.07 -1.17
CA ALA A 297 8.13 -5.04 -0.51
C ALA A 297 9.36 -4.70 -1.35
N HIS A 298 9.65 -3.41 -1.48
CA HIS A 298 10.91 -2.95 -2.07
C HIS A 298 11.96 -2.80 -0.96
N GLU A 299 13.12 -3.43 -1.14
CA GLU A 299 14.27 -3.27 -0.25
C GLU A 299 14.74 -1.81 -0.27
N CYS A 300 14.47 -1.08 0.81
CA CYS A 300 15.09 0.23 1.04
C CYS A 300 16.50 -0.03 1.57
N SER A 301 17.49 -0.09 0.68
CA SER A 301 18.89 -0.06 1.12
C SER A 301 19.15 1.26 1.83
N ALA A 302 19.27 1.22 3.15
CA ALA A 302 19.94 2.27 3.90
C ALA A 302 21.41 2.31 3.44
N LEU A 303 21.88 3.50 3.07
CA LEU A 303 23.30 3.83 2.90
C LEU A 303 23.68 4.83 3.97
#